data_AF-A0A934H6Z2-F1
#
_entry.id   AF-A0A934H6Z2-F1
#
_cell.length_a   1.000
_cell.length_b   1.000
_cell.length_c   1.000
_cell.angle_alpha   90.00
_cell.angle_beta   90.00
_cell.angle_gamma   90.00
#
_symmetry.space_group_name_H-M   'P 1'
#
loop_
_entity.id
_entity.type
_entity.pdbx_description
1 polymer ?
#
loop_
_entity_poly.entity_id
_entity_poly.type
_entity_poly.pdbx_seq_one_letter_code
_entity_poly.pdbx_strand_id
1 'polypeptide(L)'
;MNYVRQNKFFGPHTGILFGKHELLEKLFAYKVRPATNKTPGKFETGTQNHEGIAGTLGVIEYFEWLGKTFGDSAVEGLAGRGYEGRRLELKKAMTVLRAYEFELGRALLSALESIPGLRLYGLTDPRRLEERVATFSFRLKDRNPRDVAEQLAAEGIYVWDGNYYALNVSERLGVEESGGMVRVGAAHYNTLEEVEQLKNALLKIAG
;
A
#
# COMPACT_ATOMS: atom_id res chain seq x y z
N MET A 1 -5.84 -18.34 0.34
CA MET A 1 -5.63 -17.75 1.68
C MET A 1 -5.11 -16.34 1.44
N ASN A 2 -5.79 -15.32 1.96
CA ASN A 2 -5.37 -13.92 1.79
C ASN A 2 -5.01 -13.37 3.16
N TYR A 3 -3.83 -12.77 3.29
CA TYR A 3 -3.35 -12.16 4.53
C TYR A 3 -3.20 -10.65 4.31
N VAL A 4 -3.74 -9.86 5.25
CA VAL A 4 -3.68 -8.40 5.20
C VAL A 4 -3.14 -7.89 6.54
N ARG A 5 -2.20 -6.94 6.49
CA ARG A 5 -1.69 -6.22 7.66
C ARG A 5 -2.40 -4.87 7.78
N GLN A 6 -3.03 -4.62 8.93
CA GLN A 6 -3.83 -3.42 9.16
C GLN A 6 -3.00 -2.14 9.21
N ASN A 7 -1.73 -2.20 9.63
CA ASN A 7 -0.84 -1.05 9.59
C ASN A 7 -0.54 -0.53 8.17
N LYS A 8 -0.83 -1.34 7.13
CA LYS A 8 -0.78 -0.91 5.72
C LYS A 8 -2.15 -0.46 5.18
N PHE A 9 -3.17 -0.51 6.05
CA PHE A 9 -4.55 -0.10 5.84
C PHE A 9 -4.96 0.93 6.92
N PHE A 10 -4.01 1.75 7.38
CA PHE A 10 -4.27 2.87 8.30
C PHE A 10 -4.78 2.45 9.69
N GLY A 11 -4.53 1.21 10.08
CA GLY A 11 -4.93 0.62 11.36
C GLY A 11 -3.77 0.24 12.28
N PRO A 12 -4.07 -0.42 13.41
CA PRO A 12 -3.06 -0.89 14.34
C PRO A 12 -2.20 -2.03 13.75
N HIS A 13 -1.15 -2.42 14.46
CA HIS A 13 -0.30 -3.57 14.10
C HIS A 13 -1.01 -4.92 14.33
N THR A 14 -2.07 -5.18 13.58
CA THR A 14 -2.85 -6.42 13.58
C THR A 14 -2.87 -7.05 12.19
N GLY A 15 -3.10 -8.36 12.12
CA GLY A 15 -3.22 -9.11 10.88
C GLY A 15 -4.58 -9.80 10.78
N ILE A 16 -5.14 -9.86 9.57
CA ILE A 16 -6.33 -10.67 9.28
C ILE A 16 -5.96 -11.74 8.27
N LEU A 17 -6.37 -12.98 8.57
CA LEU A 17 -6.29 -14.10 7.65
C LEU A 17 -7.68 -14.46 7.15
N PHE A 18 -7.88 -14.42 5.84
CA PHE A 18 -9.07 -14.97 5.19
C PHE A 18 -8.74 -16.29 4.49
N GLY A 19 -9.53 -17.32 4.75
CA GLY A 19 -9.49 -18.59 4.05
C GLY A 19 -10.89 -19.11 3.78
N LYS A 20 -11.05 -19.88 2.69
CA LYS A 20 -12.30 -20.60 2.46
C LYS A 20 -12.54 -21.54 3.63
N HIS A 21 -13.78 -21.56 4.14
CA HIS A 21 -14.11 -22.31 5.35
C HIS A 21 -13.70 -23.79 5.26
N GLU A 22 -14.03 -24.46 4.15
CA GLU A 22 -13.66 -25.87 3.89
C GLU A 22 -12.16 -26.15 3.92
N LEU A 23 -11.33 -25.16 3.56
CA LEU A 23 -9.86 -25.28 3.59
C LEU A 23 -9.33 -25.04 5.00
N LEU A 24 -9.89 -24.04 5.71
CA LEU A 24 -9.52 -23.75 7.09
C LEU A 24 -9.88 -24.92 8.01
N GLU A 25 -11.01 -25.59 7.79
CA GLU A 25 -11.40 -26.78 8.56
C GLU A 25 -10.38 -27.93 8.38
N LYS A 26 -9.92 -28.18 7.15
CA LYS A 26 -8.95 -29.25 6.86
C LYS A 26 -7.52 -28.93 7.33
N LEU A 27 -7.18 -27.65 7.47
CA LEU A 27 -5.83 -27.24 7.83
C LEU A 27 -5.54 -27.54 9.30
N PHE A 28 -4.39 -28.19 9.54
CA PHE A 28 -3.85 -28.37 10.88
C PHE A 28 -3.42 -27.01 11.46
N ALA A 29 -3.88 -26.71 12.67
CA ALA A 29 -3.56 -25.45 13.34
C ALA A 29 -2.59 -25.70 14.49
N TYR A 30 -1.45 -25.01 14.47
CA TYR A 30 -0.53 -24.98 15.59
C TYR A 30 -1.12 -24.10 16.69
N LYS A 31 -1.51 -24.71 17.82
CA LYS A 31 -2.22 -24.02 18.90
C LYS A 31 -1.82 -24.48 20.28
N VAL A 32 -2.02 -23.59 21.25
CA VAL A 32 -1.89 -23.92 22.68
C VAL A 32 -2.93 -24.96 23.09
N ARG A 33 -2.59 -25.83 24.06
CA ARG A 33 -3.47 -26.91 24.55
C ARG A 33 -4.91 -26.45 24.87
N PRO A 34 -5.15 -25.27 25.48
CA PRO A 34 -6.51 -24.83 25.82
C PRO A 34 -7.34 -24.33 24.63
N ALA A 35 -6.73 -24.01 23.49
CA ALA A 35 -7.47 -23.47 22.34
C ALA A 35 -8.38 -24.55 21.72
N THR A 36 -9.54 -24.15 21.21
CA THR A 36 -10.50 -25.04 20.54
C THR A 36 -9.93 -25.65 19.24
N ASN A 37 -10.52 -26.74 18.75
CA ASN A 37 -10.24 -27.30 17.42
C ASN A 37 -11.16 -26.69 16.33
N LYS A 38 -12.09 -25.78 16.68
CA LYS A 38 -13.04 -25.16 15.74
C LYS A 38 -12.49 -23.84 15.16
N THR A 39 -12.77 -23.56 13.90
CA THR A 39 -12.46 -22.27 13.26
C THR A 39 -13.43 -21.17 13.78
N PRO A 40 -12.97 -19.91 13.98
CA PRO A 40 -11.60 -19.42 13.80
C PRO A 40 -10.67 -19.72 14.98
N GLY A 41 -11.20 -20.00 16.17
CA GLY A 41 -10.44 -20.06 17.42
C GLY A 41 -9.25 -21.03 17.44
N LYS A 42 -9.25 -22.07 16.60
CA LYS A 42 -8.09 -22.98 16.46
C LYS A 42 -6.83 -22.28 15.92
N PHE A 43 -6.97 -21.15 15.23
CA PHE A 43 -5.89 -20.33 14.69
C PHE A 43 -5.56 -19.09 15.57
N GLU A 44 -6.29 -18.89 16.65
CA GLU A 44 -6.16 -17.72 17.54
C GLU A 44 -5.47 -18.17 18.84
N THR A 45 -4.14 -18.14 18.85
CA THR A 45 -3.37 -18.72 19.96
C THR A 45 -3.23 -17.78 21.13
N GLY A 46 -3.90 -18.09 22.24
CA GLY A 46 -3.77 -17.36 23.51
C GLY A 46 -4.66 -16.12 23.59
N THR A 47 -4.31 -15.21 24.49
CA THR A 47 -5.04 -13.95 24.67
C THR A 47 -4.88 -13.07 23.44
N GLN A 48 -6.02 -12.59 22.90
CA GLN A 48 -6.03 -11.74 21.71
C GLN A 48 -5.68 -10.29 22.05
N ASN A 49 -5.19 -9.55 21.05
CA ASN A 49 -4.98 -8.10 21.11
C ASN A 49 -6.33 -7.40 20.90
N HIS A 50 -7.11 -7.25 21.97
CA HIS A 50 -8.49 -6.77 21.92
C HIS A 50 -8.55 -5.30 21.51
N GLU A 51 -7.62 -4.49 22.00
CA GLU A 51 -7.45 -3.08 21.66
C GLU A 51 -7.15 -2.88 20.17
N GLY A 52 -6.29 -3.72 19.59
CA GLY A 52 -5.98 -3.71 18.16
C GLY A 52 -7.12 -4.22 17.29
N ILE A 53 -7.90 -5.20 17.78
CA ILE A 53 -9.13 -5.65 17.11
C ILE A 53 -10.16 -4.52 17.09
N ALA A 54 -10.35 -3.81 18.20
CA ALA A 54 -11.23 -2.64 18.26
C ALA A 54 -10.74 -1.51 17.34
N GLY A 55 -9.43 -1.23 17.31
CA GLY A 55 -8.85 -0.27 16.37
C GLY A 55 -9.06 -0.67 14.90
N THR A 56 -9.06 -1.96 14.61
CA THR A 56 -9.37 -2.48 13.25
C THR A 56 -10.82 -2.21 12.87
N LEU A 57 -11.77 -2.31 13.81
CA LEU A 57 -13.15 -1.91 13.56
C LEU A 57 -13.25 -0.41 13.19
N GLY A 58 -12.51 0.45 13.90
CA GLY A 58 -12.47 1.89 13.58
C GLY A 58 -12.00 2.18 12.15
N VAL A 59 -11.05 1.42 11.61
CA VAL A 59 -10.62 1.52 10.21
C VAL A 59 -11.74 1.12 9.24
N ILE A 60 -12.48 0.05 9.56
CA ILE A 60 -13.62 -0.38 8.73
C ILE A 60 -14.71 0.70 8.74
N GLU A 61 -14.95 1.34 9.88
CA GLU A 61 -15.90 2.44 10.01
C GLU A 61 -15.43 3.70 9.27
N TYR A 62 -14.12 3.99 9.28
CA TYR A 62 -13.52 5.06 8.48
C TYR A 62 -13.77 4.84 6.98
N PHE A 63 -13.53 3.62 6.47
CA PHE A 63 -13.83 3.31 5.07
C PHE A 63 -15.33 3.33 4.78
N GLU A 64 -16.17 2.87 5.70
CA GLU A 64 -17.62 2.98 5.55
C GLU A 64 -18.06 4.44 5.45
N TRP A 65 -17.49 5.33 6.28
CA TRP A 65 -17.73 6.77 6.20
C TRP A 65 -17.27 7.34 4.86
N LEU A 66 -16.05 7.04 4.40
CA LEU A 66 -15.57 7.48 3.07
C LEU A 66 -16.52 7.06 1.94
N GLY A 67 -17.00 5.82 1.98
CA GLY A 67 -17.97 5.30 1.02
C GLY A 67 -19.28 6.05 1.02
N LYS A 68 -19.82 6.37 2.21
CA LYS A 68 -21.05 7.16 2.36
C LYS A 68 -20.88 8.62 1.95
N THR A 69 -19.71 9.21 2.20
CA THR A 69 -19.48 10.64 2.00
C THR A 69 -19.10 10.96 0.56
N PHE A 70 -18.30 10.13 -0.09
CA PHE A 70 -17.72 10.44 -1.41
C PHE A 70 -18.15 9.46 -2.52
N GLY A 71 -18.80 8.36 -2.15
CA GLY A 71 -18.98 7.20 -3.01
C GLY A 71 -20.25 7.14 -3.84
N ASP A 72 -21.11 8.16 -3.82
CA ASP A 72 -22.39 8.13 -4.54
C ASP A 72 -22.21 8.00 -6.05
N SER A 73 -21.19 8.67 -6.62
CA SER A 73 -20.84 8.55 -8.04
C SER A 73 -20.33 7.15 -8.42
N ALA A 74 -19.87 6.35 -7.44
CA ALA A 74 -19.40 4.98 -7.69
C ALA A 74 -20.53 3.94 -7.73
N VAL A 75 -21.77 4.32 -7.40
CA VAL A 75 -22.92 3.40 -7.29
C VAL A 75 -23.27 2.77 -8.63
N GLU A 76 -23.28 3.54 -9.72
CA GLU A 76 -23.73 3.07 -11.03
C GLU A 76 -22.93 1.86 -11.53
N GLY A 77 -21.60 1.85 -11.33
CA GLY A 77 -20.74 0.73 -11.71
C GLY A 77 -20.78 -0.48 -10.75
N LEU A 78 -21.36 -0.30 -9.57
CA LEU A 78 -21.54 -1.34 -8.55
C LEU A 78 -22.96 -1.93 -8.55
N ALA A 79 -23.93 -1.20 -9.10
CA ALA A 79 -25.30 -1.65 -9.30
C ALA A 79 -25.30 -2.95 -10.13
N GLY A 80 -26.07 -3.94 -9.69
CA GLY A 80 -26.13 -5.25 -10.33
C GLY A 80 -25.06 -6.26 -9.90
N ARG A 81 -24.05 -5.88 -9.10
CA ARG A 81 -23.06 -6.82 -8.52
C ARG A 81 -23.50 -7.45 -7.19
N GLY A 82 -24.69 -7.12 -6.70
CA GLY A 82 -25.25 -7.69 -5.45
C GLY A 82 -24.55 -7.23 -4.16
N TYR A 83 -23.89 -6.07 -4.17
CA TYR A 83 -23.33 -5.50 -2.95
C TYR A 83 -24.41 -4.74 -2.17
N GLU A 84 -24.52 -5.03 -0.88
CA GLU A 84 -25.52 -4.43 0.02
C GLU A 84 -24.90 -4.07 1.38
N GLY A 85 -25.58 -3.19 2.11
CA GLY A 85 -25.19 -2.75 3.45
C GLY A 85 -23.73 -2.26 3.53
N ARG A 86 -23.03 -2.61 4.62
CA ARG A 86 -21.63 -2.20 4.84
C ARG A 86 -20.70 -2.62 3.70
N ARG A 87 -20.95 -3.75 3.01
CA ARG A 87 -20.10 -4.18 1.88
C ARG A 87 -20.19 -3.23 0.69
N LEU A 88 -21.38 -2.68 0.42
CA LEU A 88 -21.56 -1.68 -0.62
C LEU A 88 -20.76 -0.42 -0.30
N GLU A 89 -20.86 0.09 0.93
CA GLU A 89 -20.13 1.28 1.37
C GLU A 89 -18.61 1.09 1.30
N LEU A 90 -18.10 -0.07 1.73
CA LEU A 90 -16.67 -0.38 1.57
C LEU A 90 -16.26 -0.47 0.10
N LYS A 91 -17.12 -0.97 -0.79
CA LYS A 91 -16.82 -1.01 -2.23
C LYS A 91 -16.79 0.38 -2.85
N LYS A 92 -17.75 1.23 -2.49
CA LYS A 92 -17.74 2.64 -2.90
C LYS A 92 -16.45 3.34 -2.46
N ALA A 93 -16.06 3.17 -1.19
CA ALA A 93 -14.83 3.73 -0.65
C ALA A 93 -13.59 3.30 -1.45
N MET A 94 -13.45 2.00 -1.72
CA MET A 94 -12.32 1.49 -2.51
C MET A 94 -12.32 2.04 -3.95
N THR A 95 -13.49 2.25 -4.55
CA THR A 95 -13.58 2.85 -5.89
C THR A 95 -13.08 4.28 -5.90
N VAL A 96 -13.51 5.12 -4.95
CA VAL A 96 -13.10 6.53 -4.90
C VAL A 96 -11.64 6.68 -4.51
N LEU A 97 -11.15 5.86 -3.57
CA LEU A 97 -9.73 5.80 -3.20
C LEU A 97 -8.86 5.41 -4.40
N ARG A 98 -9.26 4.38 -5.15
CA ARG A 98 -8.53 3.96 -6.37
C ARG A 98 -8.49 5.09 -7.40
N ALA A 99 -9.58 5.80 -7.62
CA ALA A 99 -9.63 6.90 -8.58
C ALA A 99 -8.69 8.05 -8.16
N TYR A 100 -8.71 8.42 -6.87
CA TYR A 100 -7.84 9.47 -6.35
C TYR A 100 -6.36 9.07 -6.36
N GLU A 101 -6.04 7.86 -5.92
CA GLU A 101 -4.67 7.34 -5.94
C GLU A 101 -4.16 7.11 -7.38
N PHE A 102 -5.04 6.89 -8.36
CA PHE A 102 -4.66 6.89 -9.78
C PHE A 102 -4.17 8.27 -10.24
N GLU A 103 -4.84 9.35 -9.83
CA GLU A 103 -4.42 10.72 -10.14
C GLU A 103 -3.07 11.05 -9.50
N LEU A 104 -2.89 10.71 -8.22
CA LEU A 104 -1.60 10.82 -7.52
C LEU A 104 -0.52 9.99 -8.21
N GLY A 105 -0.84 8.75 -8.59
CA GLY A 105 0.07 7.86 -9.31
C GLY A 105 0.51 8.45 -10.65
N ARG A 106 -0.41 9.07 -11.40
CA ARG A 106 -0.12 9.73 -12.68
C ARG A 106 0.80 10.93 -12.48
N ALA A 107 0.51 11.75 -11.47
CA ALA A 107 1.34 12.90 -11.12
C ALA A 107 2.75 12.46 -10.69
N LEU A 108 2.86 11.43 -9.84
CA LEU A 108 4.14 10.86 -9.41
C LEU A 108 4.95 10.31 -10.58
N LEU A 109 4.32 9.58 -11.51
CA LEU A 109 4.99 9.08 -12.70
C LEU A 109 5.60 10.23 -13.51
N SER A 110 4.78 11.22 -13.84
CA SER A 110 5.21 12.41 -14.59
C SER A 110 6.34 13.17 -13.88
N ALA A 111 6.20 13.38 -12.56
CA ALA A 111 7.20 14.05 -11.74
C ALA A 111 8.54 13.32 -11.78
N LEU A 112 8.55 12.00 -11.56
CA LEU A 112 9.77 11.20 -11.53
C LEU A 112 10.44 11.11 -12.90
N GLU A 113 9.66 10.95 -13.98
CA GLU A 113 10.20 10.93 -15.36
C GLU A 113 10.82 12.26 -15.78
N SER A 114 10.42 13.37 -15.17
CA SER A 114 10.99 14.70 -15.45
C SER A 114 12.37 14.94 -14.84
N ILE A 115 12.84 14.05 -13.94
CA ILE A 115 14.11 14.24 -13.21
C ILE A 115 15.30 13.73 -14.05
N PRO A 116 16.29 14.58 -14.41
CA PRO A 116 17.43 14.16 -15.21
C PRO A 116 18.27 13.07 -14.54
N GLY A 117 18.47 11.95 -15.25
CA GLY A 117 19.25 10.82 -14.77
C GLY A 117 18.52 9.93 -13.77
N LEU A 118 17.23 10.16 -13.53
CA LEU A 118 16.38 9.25 -12.77
C LEU A 118 15.97 8.06 -13.64
N ARG A 119 16.09 6.85 -13.08
CA ARG A 119 15.65 5.60 -13.70
C ARG A 119 14.57 4.96 -12.85
N LEU A 120 13.39 4.76 -13.41
CA LEU A 120 12.29 4.02 -12.78
C LEU A 120 12.41 2.51 -13.00
N TYR A 121 11.93 1.75 -12.01
CA TYR A 121 11.82 0.30 -12.06
C TYR A 121 10.34 -0.10 -11.97
N GLY A 122 9.87 -0.86 -12.96
CA GLY A 122 8.46 -1.25 -13.11
C GLY A 122 7.80 -0.61 -14.33
N LEU A 123 6.46 -0.62 -14.36
CA LEU A 123 5.68 -0.09 -15.49
C LEU A 123 5.72 1.44 -15.52
N THR A 124 6.23 2.00 -16.62
CA THR A 124 6.28 3.45 -16.87
C THR A 124 5.34 3.92 -17.97
N ASP A 125 4.76 3.02 -18.77
CA ASP A 125 3.79 3.39 -19.80
C ASP A 125 2.52 3.97 -19.14
N PRO A 126 2.18 5.26 -19.35
CA PRO A 126 0.99 5.87 -18.76
C PRO A 126 -0.32 5.15 -19.12
N ARG A 127 -0.36 4.46 -20.27
CA ARG A 127 -1.52 3.69 -20.72
C ARG A 127 -1.74 2.42 -19.90
N ARG A 128 -0.72 1.99 -19.15
CA ARG A 128 -0.73 0.81 -18.28
C ARG A 128 -0.72 1.18 -16.81
N LEU A 129 -0.97 2.46 -16.49
CA LEU A 129 -0.94 2.95 -15.11
C LEU A 129 -1.99 2.25 -14.23
N GLU A 130 -3.09 1.79 -14.80
CA GLU A 130 -4.10 1.01 -14.09
C GLU A 130 -3.61 -0.36 -13.59
N GLU A 131 -2.53 -0.89 -14.15
CA GLU A 131 -1.93 -2.17 -13.76
C GLU A 131 -0.99 -2.03 -12.55
N ARG A 132 -0.87 -0.82 -11.98
CA ARG A 132 -0.02 -0.55 -10.81
C ARG A 132 -0.75 0.27 -9.75
N VAL A 133 -0.18 0.24 -8.55
CA VAL A 133 -0.52 1.17 -7.47
C VAL A 133 0.43 2.37 -7.47
N ALA A 134 0.09 3.42 -6.72
CA ALA A 134 0.87 4.66 -6.57
C ALA A 134 2.15 4.47 -5.73
N THR A 135 2.96 3.45 -6.04
CA THR A 135 4.24 3.16 -5.39
C THR A 135 5.30 2.94 -6.46
N PHE A 136 6.38 3.73 -6.42
CA PHE A 136 7.42 3.82 -7.44
C PHE A 136 8.77 3.51 -6.81
N SER A 137 9.59 2.71 -7.51
CA SER A 137 11.00 2.49 -7.14
C SER A 137 11.89 3.09 -8.21
N PHE A 138 12.94 3.80 -7.80
CA PHE A 138 13.85 4.48 -8.72
C PHE A 138 15.30 4.50 -8.23
N ARG A 139 16.20 4.80 -9.17
CA ARG A 139 17.61 5.18 -8.94
C ARG A 139 17.85 6.56 -9.52
N LEU A 140 18.77 7.32 -8.95
CA LEU A 140 19.20 8.61 -9.48
C LEU A 140 20.68 8.52 -9.85
N LYS A 141 20.96 8.34 -11.15
CA LYS A 141 22.31 8.09 -11.68
C LYS A 141 23.02 6.99 -10.85
N ASP A 142 24.29 7.19 -10.55
CA ASP A 142 25.12 6.27 -9.75
C ASP A 142 25.07 6.57 -8.24
N ARG A 143 24.19 7.47 -7.79
CA ARG A 143 24.10 7.83 -6.37
C ARG A 143 23.59 6.65 -5.55
N ASN A 144 24.10 6.53 -4.32
CA ASN A 144 23.58 5.55 -3.37
C ASN A 144 22.14 5.94 -2.98
N PRO A 145 21.17 5.01 -2.97
CA PRO A 145 19.79 5.29 -2.58
C PRO A 145 19.67 5.89 -1.18
N ARG A 146 20.57 5.51 -0.27
CA ARG A 146 20.64 6.04 1.08
C ARG A 146 20.88 7.55 1.08
N ASP A 147 21.87 8.01 0.31
CA ASP A 147 22.21 9.44 0.22
C ASP A 147 21.04 10.25 -0.34
N VAL A 148 20.33 9.71 -1.32
CA VAL A 148 19.14 10.35 -1.92
C VAL A 148 18.02 10.44 -0.88
N ALA A 149 17.77 9.38 -0.12
CA ALA A 149 16.76 9.37 0.93
C ALA A 149 17.09 10.36 2.05
N GLU A 150 18.35 10.48 2.45
CA GLU A 150 18.79 11.44 3.48
C GLU A 150 18.65 12.90 3.01
N GLN A 151 18.95 13.19 1.75
CA GLN A 151 18.72 14.53 1.18
C GLN A 151 17.24 14.87 1.07
N LEU A 152 16.39 13.91 0.69
CA LEU A 152 14.94 14.10 0.69
C LEU A 152 14.42 14.33 2.12
N ALA A 153 14.93 13.59 3.10
CA ALA A 153 14.55 13.77 4.51
C ALA A 153 14.93 15.15 5.04
N ALA A 154 16.06 15.72 4.61
CA ALA A 154 16.45 17.09 4.94
C ALA A 154 15.50 18.15 4.38
N GLU A 155 14.78 17.84 3.29
CA GLU A 155 13.71 18.66 2.71
C GLU A 155 12.31 18.28 3.29
N GLY A 156 12.26 17.44 4.33
CA GLY A 156 11.01 17.02 4.98
C GLY A 156 10.24 15.91 4.23
N ILE A 157 10.87 15.26 3.25
CA ILE A 157 10.24 14.23 2.41
C ILE A 157 10.76 12.85 2.82
N TYR A 158 9.87 12.02 3.37
CA TYR A 158 10.23 10.69 3.88
C TYR A 158 9.98 9.61 2.84
N VAL A 159 11.06 8.96 2.40
CA VAL A 159 11.06 7.81 1.48
C VAL A 159 11.73 6.60 2.13
N TRP A 160 11.69 5.45 1.46
CA TRP A 160 12.39 4.25 1.91
C TRP A 160 13.51 3.89 0.92
N ASP A 161 14.73 3.66 1.41
CA ASP A 161 15.86 3.12 0.63
C ASP A 161 16.18 1.64 0.92
N GLY A 162 16.74 0.92 -0.06
CA GLY A 162 17.14 -0.49 0.07
C GLY A 162 16.29 -1.46 -0.76
N ASN A 163 16.12 -2.69 -0.27
CA ASN A 163 15.42 -3.76 -0.98
C ASN A 163 13.99 -4.05 -0.47
N TYR A 164 13.57 -3.43 0.64
CA TYR A 164 12.22 -3.58 1.21
C TYR A 164 11.78 -5.01 1.50
N TYR A 165 12.73 -5.89 1.87
CA TYR A 165 12.54 -7.34 2.02
C TYR A 165 12.31 -8.09 0.69
N ALA A 166 12.65 -7.49 -0.45
CA ALA A 166 12.55 -8.09 -1.78
C ALA A 166 13.94 -8.41 -2.38
N LEU A 167 14.78 -9.09 -1.58
CA LEU A 167 16.20 -9.39 -1.91
C LEU A 167 16.38 -10.03 -3.30
N ASN A 168 15.64 -11.09 -3.61
CA ASN A 168 15.78 -11.77 -4.91
C ASN A 168 15.47 -10.84 -6.09
N VAL A 169 14.59 -9.86 -5.91
CA VAL A 169 14.23 -8.88 -6.96
C VAL A 169 15.37 -7.89 -7.15
N SER A 170 15.94 -7.35 -6.07
CA SER A 170 17.06 -6.41 -6.16
C SER A 170 18.34 -7.06 -6.69
N GLU A 171 18.61 -8.32 -6.33
CA GLU A 171 19.70 -9.12 -6.92
C GLU A 171 19.49 -9.31 -8.42
N ARG A 172 18.28 -9.75 -8.83
CA ARG A 172 17.98 -10.01 -10.24
C ARG A 172 18.05 -8.76 -11.12
N LEU A 173 17.73 -7.60 -10.55
CA LEU A 173 17.82 -6.29 -11.18
C LEU A 173 19.23 -5.69 -11.14
N GLY A 174 20.18 -6.34 -10.45
CA GLY A 174 21.58 -5.90 -10.37
C GLY A 174 21.79 -4.64 -9.54
N VAL A 175 20.92 -4.36 -8.56
CA VAL A 175 20.98 -3.16 -7.72
C VAL A 175 21.34 -3.45 -6.26
N GLU A 176 21.30 -4.72 -5.82
CA GLU A 176 21.51 -5.10 -4.42
C GLU A 176 22.88 -4.63 -3.88
N GLU A 177 23.97 -4.96 -4.57
CA GLU A 177 25.33 -4.60 -4.16
C GLU A 177 25.56 -3.08 -4.10
N SER A 178 24.71 -2.31 -4.81
CA SER A 178 24.76 -0.84 -4.86
C SER A 178 23.76 -0.17 -3.91
N GLY A 179 23.19 -0.90 -2.96
CA GLY A 179 22.28 -0.38 -1.93
C GLY A 179 20.78 -0.43 -2.28
N GLY A 180 20.38 -1.16 -3.32
CA GLY A 180 18.97 -1.30 -3.69
C GLY A 180 18.42 -0.09 -4.45
N MET A 181 17.23 0.41 -4.09
CA MET A 181 16.55 1.53 -4.76
C MET A 181 16.00 2.53 -3.74
N VAL A 182 15.51 3.68 -4.21
CA VAL A 182 14.60 4.55 -3.43
C VAL A 182 13.16 4.20 -3.81
N ARG A 183 12.27 4.09 -2.83
CA ARG A 183 10.84 3.87 -3.03
C ARG A 183 10.04 4.98 -2.40
N VAL A 184 9.18 5.57 -3.22
CA VAL A 184 8.21 6.57 -2.83
C VAL A 184 6.82 6.07 -3.20
N GLY A 185 5.83 6.34 -2.38
CA GLY A 185 4.45 6.04 -2.71
C GLY A 185 3.51 7.04 -2.06
N ALA A 186 2.36 7.21 -2.68
CA ALA A 186 1.29 8.05 -2.16
C ALA A 186 0.11 7.18 -1.72
N ALA A 187 -0.59 7.68 -0.71
CA ALA A 187 -1.89 7.19 -0.27
C ALA A 187 -2.91 8.32 -0.41
N HIS A 188 -4.18 7.99 -0.18
CA HIS A 188 -5.29 8.94 -0.29
C HIS A 188 -5.24 10.19 0.60
N TYR A 189 -4.35 10.28 1.58
CA TYR A 189 -4.13 11.50 2.37
C TYR A 189 -3.05 12.41 1.77
N ASN A 190 -2.30 11.95 0.76
CA ASN A 190 -1.31 12.77 0.09
C ASN A 190 -1.95 13.68 -0.96
N THR A 191 -1.26 14.76 -1.31
CA THR A 191 -1.78 15.74 -2.27
C THR A 191 -0.89 15.92 -3.51
N LEU A 192 -1.42 16.57 -4.55
CA LEU A 192 -0.64 16.90 -5.76
C LEU A 192 0.47 17.92 -5.47
N GLU A 193 0.26 18.80 -4.49
CA GLU A 193 1.26 19.75 -4.02
C GLU A 193 2.46 19.03 -3.38
N GLU A 194 2.22 17.99 -2.58
CA GLU A 194 3.30 17.15 -2.03
C GLU A 194 4.09 16.43 -3.13
N VAL A 195 3.42 16.00 -4.22
CA VAL A 195 4.09 15.42 -5.40
C VAL A 195 4.98 16.46 -6.09
N GLU A 196 4.53 17.72 -6.22
CA GLU A 196 5.35 18.78 -6.78
C GLU A 196 6.52 19.17 -5.86
N GLN A 197 6.33 19.15 -4.53
CA GLN A 197 7.42 19.32 -3.57
C GLN A 197 8.49 18.25 -3.73
N LEU A 198 8.09 16.97 -3.86
CA LEU A 198 9.00 15.87 -4.15
C LEU A 198 9.79 16.10 -5.43
N LYS A 199 9.12 16.48 -6.52
CA LYS A 199 9.76 16.79 -7.81
C LYS A 199 10.81 17.88 -7.67
N ASN A 200 10.47 18.98 -7.00
CA ASN A 200 11.38 20.11 -6.79
C ASN A 200 12.61 19.70 -5.97
N ALA A 201 12.43 18.91 -4.90
CA ALA A 201 13.54 18.39 -4.12
C ALA A 201 14.44 17.46 -4.97
N LEU A 202 13.85 16.57 -5.78
CA LEU A 202 14.62 15.70 -6.67
C LEU A 202 15.39 16.46 -7.75
N LEU A 203 14.84 17.55 -8.30
CA LEU A 203 15.55 18.42 -9.25
C LEU A 203 16.78 19.06 -8.60
N LYS A 204 16.67 19.56 -7.35
CA LYS A 204 17.81 20.08 -6.59
C LYS A 204 18.88 19.02 -6.34
N ILE A 205 18.47 17.78 -6.06
CA ILE A 205 19.34 16.63 -5.77
C ILE A 205 20.03 16.08 -7.05
N ALA A 206 19.41 16.29 -8.21
CA ALA A 206 19.89 15.79 -9.51
C ALA A 206 20.86 16.74 -10.23
N GLY A 207 20.72 18.05 -9.98
CA GLY A 207 21.65 19.10 -10.40
C GLY A 207 22.94 19.09 -9.60
#